data_AF-A0A3D8LH01-F1
#
_entry.id   AF-A0A3D8LH01-F1
#
_cell.length_a   1.000
_cell.length_b   1.000
_cell.length_c   1.000
_cell.angle_alpha   90.00
_cell.angle_beta   90.00
_cell.angle_gamma   90.00
#
_symmetry.space_group_name_H-M   'P 1'
#
loop_
_entity.id
_entity.type
_entity.pdbx_description
1 polymer ?
#
loop_
_entity_poly.entity_id
_entity_poly.type
_entity_poly.pdbx_seq_one_letter_code
_entity_poly.pdbx_strand_id
1 'polypeptide(L)'
;MQAHAPYHIAHIYLDQLSALPVPDLRRQASYLVFWWDSVALGHLFIGTDEKLSDASFRDKFIAAIRPAVEQYTASMHTKEAHWEELLQHRRYEEWKRWMDTAMSAWTAAAIPEKVPVSVVICTRDRASFLQNCLRQLSRLTCLPEEVIVVDNAPVNDDTKEVVLQFEGVTYVREPRPGLDIARNTGVLSATMPIVAYTDDDVEVHPLWVYRVWQTFQDKAVAAMTGLVIAAKLDTEAQLIFEKHWSFNRGFTDKVYDAVYFNKTLAKGPPVWEIGAGANMAFRKEVLEKVGLFDELLDVGAAGCNGDSEMWYRILESGHTILYNPRAVVHHEHRREIEGLKKQIFYYLRGFTTAALLQQRLRQEAGYKRHLFQVLPPYYMKLIWKGFPFYHFQYRTLWAEIKGVLSGLAFYIRNRRPASK
;
A
#
# COMPACT_ATOMS: atom_id res chain seq x y z
N MET A 1 13.79 -17.80 -24.24
CA MET A 1 12.86 -17.38 -23.17
C MET A 1 13.46 -17.87 -21.86
N GLN A 2 14.20 -17.03 -21.13
CA GLN A 2 14.64 -17.42 -19.79
C GLN A 2 13.41 -17.29 -18.88
N ALA A 3 12.93 -18.41 -18.36
CA ALA A 3 11.91 -18.39 -17.31
C ALA A 3 12.50 -17.63 -16.12
N HIS A 4 11.81 -16.57 -15.67
CA HIS A 4 12.22 -15.86 -14.46
C HIS A 4 12.16 -16.83 -13.27
N ALA A 5 13.26 -16.93 -12.51
CA ALA A 5 13.28 -17.73 -11.30
C ALA A 5 12.38 -17.08 -10.22
N PRO A 6 11.55 -17.87 -9.51
CA PRO A 6 10.69 -17.35 -8.46
C PRO A 6 11.54 -16.76 -7.33
N TYR A 7 11.08 -15.64 -6.75
CA TYR A 7 11.69 -15.06 -5.56
C TYR A 7 11.07 -15.70 -4.32
N HIS A 8 11.91 -16.28 -3.46
CA HIS A 8 11.48 -16.71 -2.13
C HIS A 8 11.39 -15.48 -1.21
N ILE A 9 10.23 -15.27 -0.60
CA ILE A 9 10.06 -14.20 0.39
C ILE A 9 10.43 -14.75 1.76
N ALA A 10 11.37 -14.10 2.44
CA ALA A 10 11.81 -14.48 3.78
C ALA A 10 11.66 -13.30 4.74
N HIS A 11 10.91 -13.53 5.81
CA HIS A 11 10.75 -12.60 6.92
C HIS A 11 11.81 -12.92 7.99
N ILE A 12 12.73 -12.00 8.23
CA ILE A 12 13.87 -12.15 9.14
C ILE A 12 13.61 -11.30 10.40
N TYR A 13 13.30 -11.97 11.52
CA TYR A 13 13.09 -11.35 12.82
C TYR A 13 14.41 -11.22 13.57
N LEU A 14 14.99 -10.02 13.54
CA LEU A 14 16.33 -9.73 14.05
C LEU A 14 16.41 -9.89 15.58
N ASP A 15 15.33 -9.56 16.29
CA ASP A 15 15.20 -9.75 17.73
C ASP A 15 15.28 -11.24 18.17
N GLN A 16 14.99 -12.18 17.27
CA GLN A 16 15.00 -13.62 17.57
C GLN A 16 16.31 -14.31 17.22
N LEU A 17 17.22 -13.61 16.55
CA LEU A 17 18.48 -14.18 16.09
C LEU A 17 19.60 -14.00 17.12
N SER A 18 20.60 -14.86 17.05
CA SER A 18 21.88 -14.75 17.80
C SER A 18 23.02 -14.18 16.95
N ALA A 19 22.84 -14.10 15.63
CA ALA A 19 23.76 -13.48 14.68
C ALA A 19 22.99 -13.12 13.38
N LEU A 20 23.52 -12.18 12.59
CA LEU A 20 22.95 -11.89 11.28
C LEU A 20 23.07 -13.11 10.34
N PRO A 21 21.96 -13.59 9.76
CA PRO A 21 22.01 -14.68 8.81
C PRO A 21 22.67 -14.20 7.51
N VAL A 22 23.66 -14.95 7.03
CA VAL A 22 24.12 -14.84 5.64
C VAL A 22 23.31 -15.88 4.86
N PRO A 23 22.36 -15.48 4.00
CA PRO A 23 21.57 -16.46 3.27
C PRO A 23 22.49 -17.33 2.38
N ASP A 24 22.18 -18.61 2.20
CA ASP A 24 22.87 -19.40 1.16
C ASP A 24 22.37 -18.96 -0.22
N LEU A 25 23.05 -17.97 -0.78
CA LEU A 25 22.69 -17.32 -2.04
C LEU A 25 22.92 -18.18 -3.28
N ARG A 26 23.44 -19.41 -3.13
CA ARG A 26 23.85 -20.23 -4.28
C ARG A 26 22.70 -20.94 -4.99
N ARG A 27 21.46 -20.84 -4.49
CA ARG A 27 20.36 -21.69 -4.97
C ARG A 27 19.06 -20.98 -5.35
N GLN A 28 18.77 -19.77 -4.85
CA GLN A 28 17.47 -19.13 -5.12
C GLN A 28 17.50 -17.60 -4.95
N ALA A 29 16.79 -16.87 -5.82
CA ALA A 29 16.54 -15.44 -5.64
C ALA A 29 15.66 -15.21 -4.40
N SER A 30 15.99 -14.18 -3.61
CA SER A 30 15.35 -13.94 -2.31
C SER A 30 14.86 -12.50 -2.18
N TYR A 31 13.68 -12.33 -1.61
CA TYR A 31 13.15 -11.05 -1.15
C TYR A 31 13.10 -11.09 0.37
N LEU A 32 14.07 -10.43 1.01
CA LEU A 32 14.23 -10.41 2.46
C LEU A 32 13.49 -9.21 3.02
N VAL A 33 12.68 -9.41 4.04
CA VAL A 33 12.08 -8.34 4.83
C VAL A 33 12.61 -8.46 6.25
N PHE A 34 13.17 -7.37 6.78
CA PHE A 34 13.79 -7.33 8.10
C PHE A 34 12.83 -6.76 9.11
N TRP A 35 12.72 -7.44 10.25
CA TRP A 35 11.80 -7.10 11.32
C TRP A 35 12.57 -6.95 12.62
N TRP A 36 12.07 -6.07 13.47
CA TRP A 36 12.39 -6.02 14.87
C TRP A 36 11.08 -6.14 15.65
N ASP A 37 10.86 -7.31 16.26
CA ASP A 37 9.57 -7.69 16.84
C ASP A 37 8.44 -7.53 15.80
N SER A 38 7.53 -6.57 16.00
CA SER A 38 6.39 -6.28 15.15
C SER A 38 6.61 -5.13 14.16
N VAL A 39 7.82 -4.58 14.11
CA VAL A 39 8.16 -3.40 13.29
C VAL A 39 9.04 -3.84 12.12
N ALA A 40 8.55 -3.66 10.89
CA ALA A 40 9.36 -3.85 9.69
C ALA A 40 10.37 -2.69 9.54
N LEU A 41 11.65 -3.02 9.36
CA LEU A 41 12.74 -2.04 9.30
C LEU A 41 13.26 -1.80 7.88
N GLY A 42 13.12 -2.77 6.98
CA GLY A 42 13.73 -2.67 5.65
C GLY A 42 13.49 -3.91 4.81
N HIS A 43 13.91 -3.85 3.55
CA HIS A 43 13.89 -4.99 2.66
C HIS A 43 15.09 -5.07 1.71
N LEU A 44 15.34 -6.25 1.14
CA LEU A 44 16.35 -6.46 0.11
C LEU A 44 15.90 -7.47 -0.93
N PHE A 45 16.10 -7.14 -2.20
CA PHE A 45 16.06 -8.12 -3.29
C PHE A 45 17.47 -8.63 -3.57
N ILE A 46 17.65 -9.94 -3.56
CA ILE A 46 18.90 -10.60 -3.93
C ILE A 46 18.62 -11.52 -5.12
N GLY A 47 19.27 -11.27 -6.25
CA GLY A 47 19.09 -12.08 -7.47
C GLY A 47 19.82 -13.42 -7.40
N THR A 48 19.41 -14.40 -8.22
CA THR A 48 20.10 -15.70 -8.35
C THR A 48 21.56 -15.57 -8.78
N ASP A 49 21.87 -14.57 -9.60
CA ASP A 49 23.22 -14.35 -10.14
C ASP A 49 24.07 -13.47 -9.21
N GLU A 50 23.49 -13.00 -8.10
CA GLU A 50 24.12 -12.08 -7.18
C GLU A 50 24.93 -12.81 -6.11
N LYS A 51 26.24 -12.88 -6.30
CA LYS A 51 27.18 -13.42 -5.31
C LYS A 51 27.55 -12.32 -4.30
N LEU A 52 26.91 -12.32 -3.13
CA LEU A 52 27.31 -11.43 -2.04
C LEU A 52 28.34 -12.13 -1.15
N SER A 53 29.43 -11.42 -0.84
CA SER A 53 30.25 -11.77 0.30
C SER A 53 29.48 -11.41 1.58
N ASP A 54 29.89 -11.98 2.70
CA ASP A 54 29.33 -11.64 3.99
C ASP A 54 29.51 -10.13 4.33
N ALA A 55 30.60 -9.50 3.89
CA ALA A 55 30.78 -8.05 4.01
C ALA A 55 29.79 -7.26 3.15
N SER A 56 29.64 -7.60 1.86
CA SER A 56 28.74 -6.88 0.98
C SER A 56 27.26 -7.10 1.34
N PHE A 57 26.92 -8.26 1.91
CA PHE A 57 25.60 -8.49 2.48
C PHE A 57 25.33 -7.56 3.67
N ARG A 58 26.28 -7.44 4.62
CA ARG A 58 26.15 -6.51 5.76
C ARG A 58 25.95 -5.06 5.31
N ASP A 59 26.73 -4.60 4.33
CA ASP A 59 26.58 -3.22 3.82
C ASP A 59 25.17 -2.97 3.27
N LYS A 60 24.65 -3.91 2.46
CA LYS A 60 23.28 -3.83 1.94
C LYS A 60 22.24 -3.91 3.04
N PHE A 61 22.43 -4.80 4.00
CA PHE A 61 21.53 -4.95 5.14
C PHE A 61 21.46 -3.67 5.97
N ILE A 62 22.61 -3.10 6.35
CA ILE A 62 22.70 -1.84 7.08
C ILE A 62 22.00 -0.73 6.28
N ALA A 63 22.29 -0.61 4.98
CA ALA A 63 21.65 0.38 4.12
C ALA A 63 20.12 0.21 4.04
N ALA A 64 19.62 -1.03 4.06
CA ALA A 64 18.20 -1.34 3.98
C ALA A 64 17.43 -0.95 5.24
N ILE A 65 18.00 -1.18 6.44
CA ILE A 65 17.31 -0.91 7.70
C ILE A 65 17.55 0.50 8.25
N ARG A 66 18.64 1.15 7.80
CA ARG A 66 19.09 2.45 8.31
C ARG A 66 17.97 3.49 8.39
N PRO A 67 17.16 3.76 7.34
CA PRO A 67 16.16 4.82 7.42
C PRO A 67 15.14 4.62 8.54
N ALA A 68 14.70 3.37 8.76
CA ALA A 68 13.75 3.04 9.81
C ALA A 68 14.40 3.13 11.20
N VAL A 69 15.61 2.57 11.35
CA VAL A 69 16.36 2.63 12.61
C VAL A 69 16.59 4.09 13.01
N GLU A 70 17.16 4.91 12.12
CA GLU A 70 17.43 6.33 12.39
C GLU A 70 16.16 7.10 12.79
N GLN A 71 15.03 6.87 12.11
CA GLN A 71 13.77 7.54 12.45
C GLN A 71 13.22 7.08 13.81
N TYR A 72 13.17 5.77 14.07
CA TYR A 72 12.60 5.24 15.30
C TYR A 72 13.44 5.51 16.53
N THR A 73 14.75 5.69 16.37
CA THR A 73 15.65 6.00 17.47
C THR A 73 15.95 7.49 17.61
N ALA A 74 15.36 8.37 16.79
CA ALA A 74 15.66 9.80 16.78
C ALA A 74 15.41 10.52 18.11
N SER A 75 14.49 10.02 18.94
CA SER A 75 14.18 10.56 20.27
C SER A 75 15.22 10.17 21.34
N MET A 76 16.03 9.15 21.07
CA MET A 76 17.21 8.90 21.89
C MET A 76 18.18 10.03 21.62
N HIS A 77 18.40 10.91 22.59
CA HIS A 77 19.46 11.92 22.57
C HIS A 77 20.88 11.30 22.62
N THR A 78 21.06 10.10 22.08
CA THR A 78 22.35 9.49 21.80
C THR A 78 22.84 10.10 20.50
N LYS A 79 23.92 10.90 20.56
CA LYS A 79 24.66 11.29 19.36
C LYS A 79 24.84 10.04 18.49
N GLU A 80 24.44 10.13 17.22
CA GLU A 80 24.74 9.15 16.18
C GLU A 80 26.17 8.58 16.35
N ALA A 81 26.36 7.26 16.13
CA ALA A 81 27.48 6.70 15.34
C ALA A 81 27.82 5.22 15.59
N HIS A 82 27.36 4.53 16.65
CA HIS A 82 27.93 3.20 16.96
C HIS A 82 27.13 1.97 16.51
N TRP A 83 25.82 2.05 16.24
CA TRP A 83 25.06 0.82 15.97
C TRP A 83 25.48 0.12 14.67
N GLU A 84 25.84 0.89 13.64
CA GLU A 84 26.37 0.35 12.39
C GLU A 84 27.75 -0.25 12.58
N GLU A 85 28.61 0.42 13.35
CA GLU A 85 29.94 -0.10 13.70
C GLU A 85 29.83 -1.43 14.47
N LEU A 86 28.86 -1.55 15.38
CA LEU A 86 28.58 -2.82 16.06
C LEU A 86 28.25 -3.93 15.04
N LEU A 87 27.42 -3.66 14.05
CA LEU A 87 27.11 -4.63 12.98
C LEU A 87 28.32 -4.92 12.09
N GLN A 88 29.10 -3.90 11.70
CA GLN A 88 30.29 -4.05 10.88
C GLN A 88 31.38 -4.88 11.58
N HIS A 89 31.54 -4.70 12.89
CA HIS A 89 32.46 -5.45 13.74
C HIS A 89 31.88 -6.75 14.31
N ARG A 90 30.69 -7.19 13.83
CA ARG A 90 30.02 -8.43 14.25
C ARG A 90 29.68 -8.51 15.75
N ARG A 91 29.52 -7.37 16.41
CA ARG A 91 29.12 -7.24 17.82
C ARG A 91 27.60 -7.30 17.95
N TYR A 92 27.01 -8.40 17.49
CA TYR A 92 25.55 -8.54 17.34
C TYR A 92 24.80 -8.45 18.67
N GLU A 93 25.30 -9.09 19.73
CA GLU A 93 24.68 -9.06 21.05
C GLU A 93 24.61 -7.64 21.64
N GLU A 94 25.62 -6.82 21.38
CA GLU A 94 25.64 -5.42 21.82
C GLU A 94 24.69 -4.56 20.99
N TRP A 95 24.65 -4.80 19.68
CA TRP A 95 23.68 -4.16 18.79
C TRP A 95 22.24 -4.51 19.18
N LYS A 96 21.99 -5.79 19.53
CA LYS A 96 20.69 -6.29 19.96
C LYS A 96 20.22 -5.58 21.22
N ARG A 97 21.06 -5.49 22.27
CA ARG A 97 20.73 -4.76 23.52
C ARG A 97 20.45 -3.28 23.27
N TRP A 98 21.22 -2.67 22.35
CA TRP A 98 20.97 -1.29 21.95
C TRP A 98 19.60 -1.15 21.28
N MET A 99 19.29 -2.01 20.30
CA MET A 99 17.99 -2.06 19.62
C MET A 99 16.82 -2.34 20.59
N ASP A 100 16.98 -3.24 21.56
CA ASP A 100 15.95 -3.51 22.59
C ASP A 100 15.58 -2.23 23.35
N THR A 101 16.59 -1.46 23.73
CA THR A 101 16.40 -0.18 24.41
C THR A 101 15.79 0.85 23.46
N ALA A 102 16.31 0.94 22.25
CA ALA A 102 15.99 1.97 21.28
C ALA A 102 14.59 1.83 20.68
N MET A 103 14.15 0.59 20.49
CA MET A 103 12.84 0.27 19.92
C MET A 103 11.75 0.09 20.98
N SER A 104 12.09 0.12 22.27
CA SER A 104 11.16 -0.15 23.38
C SER A 104 9.87 0.69 23.32
N ALA A 105 9.95 1.96 22.93
CA ALA A 105 8.79 2.84 22.78
C ALA A 105 7.81 2.40 21.67
N TRP A 106 8.28 1.58 20.73
CA TRP A 106 7.52 1.15 19.54
C TRP A 106 7.02 -0.29 19.65
N THR A 107 7.62 -1.11 20.52
CA THR A 107 7.32 -2.54 20.70
C THR A 107 6.58 -2.84 22.00
N ALA A 108 6.80 -2.10 23.09
CA ALA A 108 6.35 -2.46 24.44
C ALA A 108 4.96 -1.90 24.83
N ALA A 109 4.01 -1.80 23.90
CA ALA A 109 2.70 -1.24 24.21
C ALA A 109 1.75 -2.29 24.79
N ALA A 110 0.97 -1.90 25.81
CA ALA A 110 -0.20 -2.66 26.22
C ALA A 110 -1.22 -2.64 25.07
N ILE A 111 -1.39 -3.79 24.42
CA ILE A 111 -2.32 -3.93 23.28
C ILE A 111 -3.71 -4.23 23.86
N PRO A 112 -4.71 -3.36 23.61
CA PRO A 112 -6.08 -3.64 24.00
C PRO A 112 -6.64 -4.83 23.22
N GLU A 113 -7.51 -5.61 23.84
CA GLU A 113 -8.19 -6.73 23.19
C GLU A 113 -9.04 -6.26 21.99
N LYS A 114 -9.66 -5.08 22.11
CA LYS A 114 -10.60 -4.52 21.14
C LYS A 114 -10.49 -2.99 21.04
N VAL A 115 -10.70 -2.41 19.86
CA VAL A 115 -10.62 -0.95 19.61
C VAL A 115 -11.75 -0.42 18.72
N PRO A 116 -12.17 0.86 18.88
CA PRO A 116 -13.28 1.47 18.14
C PRO A 116 -12.92 1.77 16.67
N VAL A 117 -12.82 0.73 15.87
CA VAL A 117 -12.53 0.75 14.42
C VAL A 117 -13.56 -0.11 13.69
N SER A 118 -14.13 0.42 12.62
CA SER A 118 -14.91 -0.34 11.63
C SER A 118 -13.96 -0.85 10.55
N VAL A 119 -13.82 -2.16 10.40
CA VAL A 119 -13.07 -2.74 9.27
C VAL A 119 -14.06 -3.07 8.16
N VAL A 120 -13.92 -2.41 7.01
CA VAL A 120 -14.75 -2.60 5.83
C VAL A 120 -14.01 -3.45 4.80
N ILE A 121 -14.67 -4.52 4.35
CA ILE A 121 -14.19 -5.42 3.30
C ILE A 121 -15.19 -5.38 2.15
N CYS A 122 -14.75 -4.92 0.98
CA CYS A 122 -15.56 -4.92 -0.22
C CYS A 122 -15.21 -6.19 -1.02
N THR A 123 -16.22 -7.01 -1.33
CA THR A 123 -16.01 -8.26 -2.09
C THR A 123 -17.07 -8.42 -3.15
N ARG A 124 -16.77 -9.18 -4.19
CA ARG A 124 -17.68 -9.52 -5.28
C ARG A 124 -17.36 -10.89 -5.81
N ASP A 125 -18.28 -11.84 -5.63
CA ASP A 125 -18.18 -13.20 -6.18
C ASP A 125 -16.86 -13.92 -5.79
N ARG A 126 -16.36 -13.68 -4.57
CA ARG A 126 -15.08 -14.20 -4.03
C ARG A 126 -15.21 -14.80 -2.62
N ALA A 127 -16.30 -15.52 -2.37
CA ALA A 127 -16.63 -16.08 -1.05
C ALA A 127 -15.48 -16.86 -0.37
N SER A 128 -14.67 -17.61 -1.13
CA SER A 128 -13.52 -18.35 -0.58
C SER A 128 -12.37 -17.46 -0.09
N PHE A 129 -12.09 -16.36 -0.79
CA PHE A 129 -11.12 -15.36 -0.35
C PHE A 129 -11.63 -14.65 0.92
N LEU A 130 -12.90 -14.23 0.91
CA LEU A 130 -13.53 -13.63 2.06
C LEU A 130 -13.46 -14.55 3.30
N GLN A 131 -13.77 -15.84 3.16
CA GLN A 131 -13.73 -16.78 4.29
C GLN A 131 -12.33 -16.85 4.93
N ASN A 132 -11.28 -16.83 4.11
CA ASN A 132 -9.91 -16.79 4.61
C ASN A 132 -9.58 -15.46 5.28
N CYS A 133 -10.00 -14.34 4.70
CA CYS A 133 -9.84 -13.00 5.28
C CYS A 133 -10.52 -12.90 6.66
N LEU A 134 -11.79 -13.29 6.78
CA LEU A 134 -12.53 -13.26 8.04
C LEU A 134 -11.92 -14.18 9.10
N ARG A 135 -11.42 -15.36 8.71
CA ARG A 135 -10.69 -16.25 9.63
C ARG A 135 -9.42 -15.61 10.17
N GLN A 136 -8.68 -14.86 9.34
CA GLN A 136 -7.50 -14.14 9.79
C GLN A 136 -7.87 -12.99 10.74
N LEU A 137 -8.88 -12.20 10.38
CA LEU A 137 -9.36 -11.10 11.22
C LEU A 137 -9.86 -11.57 12.59
N SER A 138 -10.49 -12.74 12.67
CA SER A 138 -10.94 -13.33 13.95
C SER A 138 -9.80 -13.73 14.91
N ARG A 139 -8.54 -13.71 14.45
CA ARG A 139 -7.35 -14.16 15.19
C ARG A 139 -6.35 -13.03 15.46
N LEU A 140 -6.73 -11.78 15.17
CA LEU A 140 -5.86 -10.65 15.47
C LEU A 140 -5.62 -10.52 16.98
N THR A 141 -4.46 -10.00 17.34
CA THR A 141 -4.12 -9.71 18.74
C THR A 141 -5.00 -8.59 19.31
N CYS A 142 -5.48 -7.70 18.43
CA CYS A 142 -6.42 -6.64 18.74
C CYS A 142 -7.55 -6.67 17.71
N LEU A 143 -8.78 -6.89 18.18
CA LEU A 143 -9.96 -6.99 17.34
C LEU A 143 -10.53 -5.59 17.04
N PRO A 144 -11.10 -5.38 15.84
CA PRO A 144 -11.89 -4.18 15.56
C PRO A 144 -13.22 -4.23 16.31
N GLU A 145 -13.90 -3.09 16.43
CA GLU A 145 -15.20 -3.06 17.11
C GLU A 145 -16.26 -3.81 16.31
N GLU A 146 -16.19 -3.62 15.00
CA GLU A 146 -17.05 -4.24 14.02
C GLU A 146 -16.27 -4.55 12.72
N VAL A 147 -16.70 -5.61 12.04
CA VAL A 147 -16.30 -5.93 10.67
C VAL A 147 -17.53 -5.83 9.79
N ILE A 148 -17.42 -5.13 8.67
CA ILE A 148 -18.50 -4.91 7.70
C ILE A 148 -18.06 -5.49 6.38
N VAL A 149 -18.80 -6.49 5.91
CA VAL A 149 -18.62 -7.07 4.59
C VAL A 149 -19.64 -6.48 3.65
N VAL A 150 -19.17 -5.74 2.65
CA VAL A 150 -19.99 -5.20 1.57
C VAL A 150 -19.90 -6.15 0.38
N ASP A 151 -20.98 -6.87 0.15
CA ASP A 151 -21.15 -7.80 -0.96
C ASP A 151 -21.66 -7.03 -2.19
N ASN A 152 -20.76 -6.81 -3.16
CA ASN A 152 -20.94 -5.89 -4.27
C ASN A 152 -21.46 -6.58 -5.53
N ALA A 153 -22.71 -6.24 -5.88
CA ALA A 153 -23.45 -6.79 -7.02
C ALA A 153 -23.36 -8.33 -7.12
N PRO A 154 -23.65 -9.07 -6.04
CA PRO A 154 -23.50 -10.52 -6.00
C PRO A 154 -24.43 -11.22 -6.98
N VAL A 155 -23.93 -12.28 -7.61
CA VAL A 155 -24.74 -13.14 -8.50
C VAL A 155 -25.48 -14.26 -7.77
N ASN A 156 -25.07 -14.57 -6.54
CA ASN A 156 -25.63 -15.60 -5.67
C ASN A 156 -25.48 -15.21 -4.18
N ASP A 157 -25.84 -16.11 -3.25
CA ASP A 157 -25.79 -15.83 -1.80
C ASP A 157 -24.51 -16.37 -1.12
N ASP A 158 -23.51 -16.87 -1.86
CA ASP A 158 -22.32 -17.53 -1.28
C ASP A 158 -21.55 -16.61 -0.30
N THR A 159 -21.40 -15.33 -0.64
CA THR A 159 -20.77 -14.34 0.24
C THR A 159 -21.53 -14.20 1.55
N LYS A 160 -22.86 -14.14 1.49
CA LYS A 160 -23.73 -14.03 2.65
C LYS A 160 -23.63 -15.26 3.54
N GLU A 161 -23.62 -16.45 2.95
CA GLU A 161 -23.44 -17.72 3.67
C GLU A 161 -22.11 -17.77 4.42
N VAL A 162 -21.03 -17.25 3.83
CA VAL A 162 -19.74 -17.11 4.51
C VAL A 162 -19.84 -16.17 5.70
N VAL A 163 -20.43 -14.98 5.54
CA VAL A 163 -20.53 -13.99 6.64
C VAL A 163 -21.31 -14.54 7.83
N LEU A 164 -22.39 -15.28 7.60
CA LEU A 164 -23.21 -15.88 8.67
C LEU A 164 -22.47 -16.89 9.56
N GLN A 165 -21.27 -17.35 9.14
CA GLN A 165 -20.42 -18.25 9.93
C GLN A 165 -19.55 -17.51 10.96
N PHE A 166 -19.50 -16.18 10.93
CA PHE A 166 -18.63 -15.38 11.78
C PHE A 166 -19.45 -14.44 12.69
N GLU A 167 -19.23 -14.55 13.99
CA GLU A 167 -19.83 -13.64 14.96
C GLU A 167 -19.22 -12.24 14.85
N GLY A 168 -20.03 -11.20 15.08
CA GLY A 168 -19.57 -9.81 15.03
C GLY A 168 -19.26 -9.27 13.63
N VAL A 169 -19.64 -9.98 12.57
CA VAL A 169 -19.51 -9.53 11.18
C VAL A 169 -20.86 -9.12 10.61
N THR A 170 -20.95 -7.89 10.12
CA THR A 170 -22.15 -7.33 9.50
C THR A 170 -22.12 -7.55 7.99
N TYR A 171 -23.15 -8.19 7.45
CA TYR A 171 -23.35 -8.31 6.00
C TYR A 171 -24.14 -7.11 5.46
N VAL A 172 -23.62 -6.46 4.41
CA VAL A 172 -24.30 -5.39 3.67
C VAL A 172 -24.30 -5.71 2.19
N ARG A 173 -25.46 -5.71 1.54
CA ARG A 173 -25.58 -5.91 0.10
C ARG A 173 -25.58 -4.57 -0.63
N GLU A 174 -24.68 -4.40 -1.59
CA GLU A 174 -24.71 -3.28 -2.54
C GLU A 174 -25.12 -3.80 -3.92
N PRO A 175 -26.30 -3.44 -4.46
CA PRO A 175 -26.75 -3.98 -5.75
C PRO A 175 -26.00 -3.42 -6.97
N ARG A 176 -25.35 -2.25 -6.87
CA ARG A 176 -24.68 -1.60 -8.01
C ARG A 176 -23.20 -2.04 -8.08
N PRO A 177 -22.70 -2.50 -9.23
CA PRO A 177 -21.31 -2.92 -9.35
C PRO A 177 -20.36 -1.73 -9.28
N GLY A 178 -19.32 -1.83 -8.45
CA GLY A 178 -18.31 -0.78 -8.27
C GLY A 178 -17.61 -0.91 -6.91
N LEU A 179 -16.29 -0.82 -6.89
CA LEU A 179 -15.49 -0.87 -5.67
C LEU A 179 -15.67 0.40 -4.83
N ASP A 180 -15.60 1.58 -5.44
CA ASP A 180 -15.82 2.86 -4.75
C ASP A 180 -17.29 3.01 -4.31
N ILE A 181 -18.23 2.48 -5.10
CA ILE A 181 -19.63 2.31 -4.67
C ILE A 181 -19.71 1.44 -3.41
N ALA A 182 -19.05 0.27 -3.40
CA ALA A 182 -19.03 -0.62 -2.25
C ALA A 182 -18.37 0.03 -1.02
N ARG A 183 -17.26 0.76 -1.23
CA ARG A 183 -16.58 1.52 -0.18
C ARG A 183 -17.51 2.57 0.44
N ASN A 184 -18.23 3.31 -0.40
CA ASN A 184 -19.22 4.29 0.05
C ASN A 184 -20.30 3.64 0.91
N THR A 185 -20.84 2.50 0.46
CA THR A 185 -21.82 1.71 1.25
C THR A 185 -21.24 1.22 2.57
N GLY A 186 -19.96 0.84 2.60
CA GLY A 186 -19.24 0.49 3.81
C GLY A 186 -19.11 1.63 4.81
N VAL A 187 -18.70 2.83 4.37
CA VAL A 187 -18.59 4.02 5.25
C VAL A 187 -19.95 4.45 5.80
N LEU A 188 -20.99 4.38 4.99
CA LEU A 188 -22.34 4.71 5.42
C LEU A 188 -22.88 3.71 6.45
N SER A 189 -22.44 2.45 6.38
CA SER A 189 -22.81 1.39 7.32
C SER A 189 -21.95 1.39 8.59
N ALA A 190 -20.74 1.94 8.53
CA ALA A 190 -19.80 2.01 9.65
C ALA A 190 -20.35 2.84 10.81
N THR A 191 -20.21 2.35 12.03
CA THR A 191 -20.67 3.01 13.26
C THR A 191 -19.52 3.60 14.09
N MET A 192 -18.27 3.19 13.84
CA MET A 192 -17.11 3.66 14.59
C MET A 192 -16.52 4.98 14.05
N PRO A 193 -15.77 5.73 14.89
CA PRO A 193 -15.12 6.98 14.47
C PRO A 193 -13.99 6.79 13.46
N ILE A 194 -13.44 5.57 13.35
CA ILE A 194 -12.38 5.22 12.40
C ILE A 194 -12.91 4.14 11.47
N VAL A 195 -12.80 4.38 10.16
CA VAL A 195 -13.16 3.39 9.12
C VAL A 195 -11.88 2.95 8.42
N ALA A 196 -11.54 1.67 8.55
CA ALA A 196 -10.39 1.04 7.92
C ALA A 196 -10.85 0.15 6.76
N TYR A 197 -10.06 0.09 5.70
CA TYR A 197 -10.31 -0.75 4.55
C TYR A 197 -9.17 -1.75 4.36
N THR A 198 -9.57 -2.97 4.01
CA THR A 198 -8.68 -4.01 3.50
C THR A 198 -9.42 -4.86 2.48
N ASP A 199 -8.69 -5.51 1.58
CA ASP A 199 -9.27 -6.33 0.51
C ASP A 199 -9.44 -7.79 0.97
N ASP A 200 -10.31 -8.54 0.28
CA ASP A 200 -10.59 -9.95 0.61
C ASP A 200 -9.42 -10.92 0.31
N ASP A 201 -8.43 -10.47 -0.46
CA ASP A 201 -7.21 -11.20 -0.80
C ASP A 201 -5.94 -10.62 -0.14
N VAL A 202 -6.12 -9.82 0.90
CA VAL A 202 -5.05 -9.25 1.71
C VAL A 202 -4.93 -9.99 3.04
N GLU A 203 -3.69 -10.29 3.43
CA GLU A 203 -3.38 -10.83 4.75
C GLU A 203 -2.87 -9.69 5.64
N VAL A 204 -3.55 -9.41 6.75
CA VAL A 204 -3.17 -8.31 7.63
C VAL A 204 -2.25 -8.83 8.76
N HIS A 205 -1.28 -8.00 9.18
CA HIS A 205 -0.44 -8.32 10.32
C HIS A 205 -1.29 -8.45 11.61
N PRO A 206 -0.95 -9.32 12.59
CA PRO A 206 -1.73 -9.50 13.82
C PRO A 206 -2.02 -8.22 14.64
N LEU A 207 -1.15 -7.21 14.50
CA LEU A 207 -1.30 -5.89 15.13
C LEU A 207 -1.91 -4.82 14.21
N TRP A 208 -2.36 -5.16 13.00
CA TRP A 208 -2.79 -4.17 12.00
C TRP A 208 -3.88 -3.23 12.51
N VAL A 209 -4.98 -3.77 13.07
CA VAL A 209 -6.07 -2.95 13.63
C VAL A 209 -5.59 -2.06 14.79
N TYR A 210 -4.75 -2.59 15.67
CA TYR A 210 -4.14 -1.81 16.74
C TYR A 210 -3.31 -0.64 16.18
N ARG A 211 -2.49 -0.86 15.16
CA ARG A 211 -1.64 0.20 14.57
C ARG A 211 -2.47 1.23 13.80
N VAL A 212 -3.58 0.82 13.18
CA VAL A 212 -4.58 1.74 12.62
C VAL A 212 -5.16 2.62 13.73
N TRP A 213 -5.72 2.04 14.79
CA TRP A 213 -6.28 2.79 15.91
C TRP A 213 -5.25 3.70 16.61
N GLN A 214 -4.03 3.20 16.82
CA GLN A 214 -2.92 3.93 17.42
C GLN A 214 -2.59 5.20 16.61
N THR A 215 -2.64 5.12 15.28
CA THR A 215 -2.38 6.27 14.39
C THR A 215 -3.34 7.42 14.65
N PHE A 216 -4.62 7.10 14.87
CA PHE A 216 -5.65 8.10 15.13
C PHE A 216 -5.72 8.57 16.59
N GLN A 217 -4.81 8.14 17.47
CA GLN A 217 -4.63 8.79 18.76
C GLN A 217 -4.08 10.21 18.59
N ASP A 218 -3.36 10.46 17.49
CA ASP A 218 -3.08 11.83 17.04
C ASP A 218 -4.34 12.42 16.38
N LYS A 219 -4.92 13.42 17.04
CA LYS A 219 -6.13 14.13 16.60
C LYS A 219 -5.92 14.91 15.29
N ALA A 220 -4.68 15.25 14.93
CA ALA A 220 -4.37 15.95 13.69
C ALA A 220 -4.46 15.05 12.45
N VAL A 221 -4.33 13.73 12.62
CA VAL A 221 -4.36 12.76 11.52
C VAL A 221 -5.80 12.54 11.07
N ALA A 222 -6.08 12.87 9.81
CA ALA A 222 -7.40 12.72 9.19
C ALA A 222 -7.56 11.39 8.45
N ALA A 223 -6.47 10.91 7.86
CA ALA A 223 -6.41 9.61 7.21
C ALA A 223 -5.04 8.95 7.37
N MET A 224 -5.01 7.65 7.12
CA MET A 224 -3.84 6.83 7.29
C MET A 224 -3.68 5.89 6.09
N THR A 225 -2.44 5.68 5.68
CA THR A 225 -2.02 4.60 4.79
C THR A 225 -0.95 3.75 5.48
N GLY A 226 -0.79 2.50 5.08
CA GLY A 226 0.17 1.60 5.71
C GLY A 226 1.08 0.85 4.74
N LEU A 227 2.03 0.12 5.30
CA LEU A 227 2.99 -0.68 4.53
C LEU A 227 2.27 -1.85 3.85
N VAL A 228 2.54 -2.03 2.57
CA VAL A 228 2.07 -3.17 1.78
C VAL A 228 3.27 -3.96 1.30
N ILE A 229 3.34 -5.24 1.66
CA ILE A 229 4.40 -6.17 1.27
C ILE A 229 3.83 -7.18 0.28
N ALA A 230 4.60 -7.61 -0.72
CA ALA A 230 4.18 -8.72 -1.57
C ALA A 230 3.97 -10.00 -0.73
N ALA A 231 2.82 -10.66 -0.89
CA ALA A 231 2.58 -11.98 -0.29
C ALA A 231 3.31 -13.10 -1.06
N LYS A 232 3.45 -12.96 -2.38
CA LYS A 232 4.07 -13.94 -3.29
C LYS A 232 4.80 -13.27 -4.43
N LEU A 233 5.89 -13.88 -4.88
CA LEU A 233 6.71 -13.44 -6.02
C LEU A 233 7.14 -14.65 -6.86
N ASP A 234 6.19 -15.55 -7.14
CA ASP A 234 6.42 -16.79 -7.86
C ASP A 234 6.54 -16.57 -9.38
N THR A 235 5.88 -15.53 -9.90
CA THR A 235 5.78 -15.28 -11.34
C THR A 235 6.44 -13.97 -11.76
N GLU A 236 6.81 -13.88 -13.04
CA GLU A 236 7.34 -12.65 -13.62
C GLU A 236 6.39 -11.46 -13.45
N ALA A 237 5.07 -11.67 -13.59
CA ALA A 237 4.09 -10.59 -13.44
C ALA A 237 4.09 -10.01 -12.01
N GLN A 238 4.14 -10.88 -11.00
CA GLN A 238 4.22 -10.46 -9.60
C GLN A 238 5.52 -9.69 -9.33
N LEU A 239 6.63 -10.14 -9.88
CA LEU A 239 7.93 -9.47 -9.75
C LEU A 239 7.99 -8.11 -10.47
N ILE A 240 7.41 -8.01 -11.67
CA ILE A 240 7.29 -6.73 -12.39
C ILE A 240 6.47 -5.75 -11.56
N PHE A 241 5.33 -6.19 -11.02
CA PHE A 241 4.50 -5.34 -10.17
C PHE A 241 5.29 -4.87 -8.95
N GLU A 242 5.90 -5.79 -8.20
CA GLU A 242 6.62 -5.42 -6.97
C GLU A 242 7.85 -4.51 -7.23
N LYS A 243 8.53 -4.64 -8.37
CA LYS A 243 9.71 -3.79 -8.65
C LYS A 243 9.37 -2.44 -9.29
N HIS A 244 8.21 -2.29 -9.92
CA HIS A 244 7.89 -1.10 -10.73
C HIS A 244 6.56 -0.42 -10.40
N TRP A 245 5.65 -1.12 -9.74
CA TRP A 245 4.30 -0.67 -9.41
C TRP A 245 3.92 -0.86 -7.94
N SER A 246 4.87 -1.29 -7.10
CA SER A 246 4.60 -1.67 -5.71
C SER A 246 3.92 -0.58 -4.91
N PHE A 247 3.09 -1.03 -3.98
CA PHE A 247 2.44 -0.22 -2.97
C PHE A 247 3.34 0.06 -1.76
N ASN A 248 4.49 -0.59 -1.65
CA ASN A 248 5.45 -0.32 -0.59
C ASN A 248 5.98 1.13 -0.71
N ARG A 249 5.77 1.94 0.32
CA ARG A 249 6.26 3.33 0.42
C ARG A 249 7.43 3.47 1.40
N GLY A 250 8.09 2.38 1.77
CA GLY A 250 9.23 2.36 2.68
C GLY A 250 8.85 2.06 4.12
N PHE A 251 9.83 2.07 5.00
CA PHE A 251 9.74 1.56 6.38
C PHE A 251 9.80 2.66 7.44
N THR A 252 9.53 3.90 7.02
CA THR A 252 9.53 5.10 7.86
C THR A 252 8.15 5.74 7.86
N ASP A 253 7.70 6.25 8.99
CA ASP A 253 6.53 7.13 9.11
C ASP A 253 6.69 8.33 8.18
N LYS A 254 5.63 8.72 7.47
CA LYS A 254 5.61 9.91 6.60
C LYS A 254 4.35 10.72 6.83
N VAL A 255 4.53 12.03 6.93
CA VAL A 255 3.43 12.99 7.07
C VAL A 255 3.22 13.68 5.73
N TYR A 256 1.98 13.67 5.25
CA TYR A 256 1.53 14.43 4.11
C TYR A 256 0.48 15.44 4.57
N ASP A 257 0.79 16.72 4.44
CA ASP A 257 -0.03 17.82 4.95
C ASP A 257 -0.12 18.96 3.91
N ALA A 258 -0.61 20.12 4.35
CA ALA A 258 -0.68 21.32 3.52
C ALA A 258 0.71 21.76 2.99
N VAL A 259 1.79 21.54 3.75
CA VAL A 259 3.15 21.88 3.29
C VAL A 259 3.56 20.98 2.13
N TYR A 260 3.35 19.67 2.26
CA TYR A 260 3.58 18.72 1.17
C TYR A 260 2.74 19.06 -0.06
N PHE A 261 1.44 19.33 0.13
CA PHE A 261 0.52 19.64 -0.95
C PHE A 261 0.93 20.91 -1.70
N ASN A 262 1.18 22.00 -0.99
CA ASN A 262 1.60 23.28 -1.60
C ASN A 262 2.94 23.17 -2.33
N LYS A 263 3.90 22.40 -1.79
CA LYS A 263 5.21 22.16 -2.42
C LYS A 263 5.10 21.37 -3.74
N THR A 264 4.07 20.54 -3.87
CA THR A 264 3.88 19.64 -5.02
C THR A 264 2.81 20.11 -6.00
N LEU A 265 1.97 21.10 -5.62
CA LEU A 265 0.84 21.60 -6.40
C LEU A 265 1.20 21.92 -7.85
N ALA A 266 2.21 22.75 -8.07
CA ALA A 266 2.63 23.18 -9.41
C ALA A 266 3.19 22.05 -10.30
N LYS A 267 3.49 20.88 -9.72
CA LYS A 267 3.96 19.68 -10.43
C LYS A 267 2.83 18.67 -10.71
N GLY A 268 1.66 18.89 -10.13
CA GLY A 268 0.63 17.86 -9.98
C GLY A 268 1.01 17.01 -8.76
N PRO A 269 0.33 17.19 -7.60
CA PRO A 269 0.64 16.43 -6.39
C PRO A 269 0.70 14.92 -6.67
N PRO A 270 1.80 14.21 -6.33
CA PRO A 270 1.93 12.79 -6.61
C PRO A 270 1.20 11.95 -5.56
N VAL A 271 -0.13 12.11 -5.49
CA VAL A 271 -0.98 11.49 -4.48
C VAL A 271 -1.05 9.97 -4.57
N TRP A 272 -0.74 9.40 -5.74
CA TRP A 272 -0.56 7.94 -5.92
C TRP A 272 0.65 7.38 -5.16
N GLU A 273 1.57 8.22 -4.69
CA GLU A 273 2.73 7.81 -3.88
C GLU A 273 2.42 7.77 -2.37
N ILE A 274 1.22 8.17 -1.93
CA ILE A 274 0.86 8.25 -0.51
C ILE A 274 0.52 6.87 0.07
N GLY A 275 -0.14 6.02 -0.72
CA GLY A 275 -0.51 4.67 -0.30
C GLY A 275 -1.48 4.01 -1.27
N ALA A 276 -2.09 2.92 -0.84
CA ALA A 276 -2.99 2.11 -1.66
C ALA A 276 -4.26 1.74 -0.90
N GLY A 277 -5.36 1.57 -1.63
CA GLY A 277 -6.67 1.22 -1.05
C GLY A 277 -6.73 -0.09 -0.26
N ALA A 278 -5.75 -0.99 -0.44
CA ALA A 278 -5.61 -2.24 0.31
C ALA A 278 -5.21 -2.06 1.78
N ASN A 279 -4.65 -0.89 2.14
CA ASN A 279 -4.20 -0.57 3.49
C ASN A 279 -4.40 0.91 3.77
N MET A 280 -5.65 1.26 4.04
CA MET A 280 -6.04 2.64 4.32
C MET A 280 -7.07 2.74 5.44
N ALA A 281 -7.06 3.85 6.14
CA ALA A 281 -8.08 4.17 7.13
C ALA A 281 -8.35 5.67 7.20
N PHE A 282 -9.53 6.04 7.67
CA PHE A 282 -10.00 7.42 7.72
C PHE A 282 -10.70 7.69 9.04
N ARG A 283 -10.60 8.93 9.53
CA ARG A 283 -11.64 9.43 10.44
C ARG A 283 -12.94 9.50 9.66
N LYS A 284 -14.02 8.92 10.20
CA LYS A 284 -15.33 8.93 9.55
C LYS A 284 -15.80 10.36 9.23
N GLU A 285 -15.62 11.29 10.18
CA GLU A 285 -15.98 12.69 10.02
C GLU A 285 -15.24 13.41 8.87
N VAL A 286 -14.08 12.90 8.44
CA VAL A 286 -13.34 13.49 7.32
C VAL A 286 -14.02 13.14 6.02
N LEU A 287 -14.48 11.90 5.86
CA LEU A 287 -15.23 11.45 4.68
C LEU A 287 -16.58 12.17 4.56
N GLU A 288 -17.20 12.54 5.69
CA GLU A 288 -18.41 13.36 5.72
C GLU A 288 -18.15 14.81 5.27
N LYS A 289 -16.96 15.36 5.57
CA LYS A 289 -16.56 16.73 5.21
C LYS A 289 -16.07 16.85 3.77
N VAL A 290 -15.18 15.96 3.33
CA VAL A 290 -14.57 16.04 1.99
C VAL A 290 -15.42 15.36 0.93
N GLY A 291 -16.40 14.55 1.33
CA GLY A 291 -17.27 13.76 0.48
C GLY A 291 -16.78 12.31 0.33
N LEU A 292 -17.68 11.43 -0.12
CA LEU A 292 -17.40 10.01 -0.35
C LEU A 292 -16.51 9.76 -1.58
N PHE A 293 -16.15 8.50 -1.88
CA PHE A 293 -15.35 8.16 -3.06
C PHE A 293 -16.10 8.50 -4.36
N ASP A 294 -15.40 9.06 -5.35
CA ASP A 294 -16.00 9.45 -6.63
C ASP A 294 -16.25 8.22 -7.51
N GLU A 295 -17.52 7.84 -7.65
CA GLU A 295 -17.98 6.71 -8.47
C GLU A 295 -17.57 6.84 -9.96
N LEU A 296 -17.20 8.04 -10.45
CA LEU A 296 -16.68 8.21 -11.81
C LEU A 296 -15.31 7.54 -12.02
N LEU A 297 -14.53 7.40 -10.95
CA LEU A 297 -13.22 6.75 -10.98
C LEU A 297 -13.28 5.24 -10.77
N ASP A 298 -14.46 4.72 -10.45
CA ASP A 298 -14.65 3.35 -10.00
C ASP A 298 -14.33 2.27 -11.05
N VAL A 299 -14.15 1.03 -10.59
CA VAL A 299 -14.16 -0.19 -11.37
C VAL A 299 -15.49 -0.31 -12.11
N GLY A 300 -15.44 -0.26 -13.45
CA GLY A 300 -16.62 -0.17 -14.32
C GLY A 300 -16.82 1.20 -14.97
N ALA A 301 -16.17 2.24 -14.44
CA ALA A 301 -16.14 3.59 -14.99
C ALA A 301 -14.73 3.96 -15.53
N ALA A 302 -13.99 4.86 -14.88
CA ALA A 302 -12.59 5.14 -15.27
C ALA A 302 -11.66 3.95 -14.96
N GLY A 303 -12.02 3.13 -13.96
CA GLY A 303 -11.47 1.81 -13.70
C GLY A 303 -10.60 1.68 -12.45
N CYS A 304 -10.12 2.77 -11.87
CA CYS A 304 -9.33 2.81 -10.63
C CYS A 304 -9.10 4.29 -10.21
N ASN A 305 -8.40 4.48 -9.09
CA ASN A 305 -7.83 5.74 -8.59
C ASN A 305 -8.73 6.56 -7.66
N GLY A 306 -9.83 5.98 -7.15
CA GLY A 306 -10.67 6.60 -6.12
C GLY A 306 -9.93 6.86 -4.80
N ASP A 307 -8.99 6.00 -4.42
CA ASP A 307 -8.11 6.21 -3.26
C ASP A 307 -7.18 7.42 -3.43
N SER A 308 -6.48 7.49 -4.55
CA SER A 308 -5.58 8.60 -4.89
C SER A 308 -6.33 9.93 -5.05
N GLU A 309 -7.55 9.89 -5.57
CA GLU A 309 -8.43 11.05 -5.61
C GLU A 309 -8.86 11.51 -4.21
N MET A 310 -9.23 10.57 -3.33
CA MET A 310 -9.54 10.86 -1.94
C MET A 310 -8.35 11.52 -1.22
N TRP A 311 -7.11 11.03 -1.43
CA TRP A 311 -5.90 11.66 -0.87
C TRP A 311 -5.74 13.10 -1.32
N TYR A 312 -6.00 13.38 -2.60
CA TYR A 312 -5.96 14.75 -3.11
C TYR A 312 -6.97 15.65 -2.40
N ARG A 313 -8.23 15.22 -2.25
CA ARG A 313 -9.27 16.03 -1.58
C ARG A 313 -8.98 16.26 -0.11
N ILE A 314 -8.49 15.25 0.60
CA ILE A 314 -8.09 15.39 2.00
C ILE A 314 -6.98 16.44 2.15
N LEU A 315 -5.92 16.34 1.35
CA LEU A 315 -4.83 17.32 1.39
C LEU A 315 -5.26 18.72 0.94
N GLU A 316 -6.10 18.81 -0.08
CA GLU A 316 -6.64 20.08 -0.59
C GLU A 316 -7.49 20.79 0.47
N SER A 317 -8.22 20.04 1.29
CA SER A 317 -8.99 20.56 2.43
C SER A 317 -8.13 20.95 3.65
N GLY A 318 -6.80 20.81 3.56
CA GLY A 318 -5.85 21.17 4.61
C GLY A 318 -5.71 20.12 5.72
N HIS A 319 -6.20 18.90 5.49
CA HIS A 319 -6.08 17.79 6.44
C HIS A 319 -4.78 17.01 6.24
N THR A 320 -4.37 16.28 7.29
CA THR A 320 -3.11 15.52 7.33
C THR A 320 -3.35 14.03 7.10
N ILE A 321 -2.53 13.43 6.25
CA ILE A 321 -2.47 11.98 6.02
C ILE A 321 -1.16 11.45 6.60
N LEU A 322 -1.23 10.38 7.39
CA LEU A 322 -0.06 9.69 7.93
C LEU A 322 0.15 8.34 7.24
N TYR A 323 1.32 8.13 6.64
CA TYR A 323 1.79 6.80 6.30
C TYR A 323 2.43 6.18 7.53
N ASN A 324 1.84 5.13 8.09
CA ASN A 324 2.35 4.38 9.24
C ASN A 324 2.80 2.98 8.78
N PRO A 325 4.11 2.73 8.60
CA PRO A 325 4.60 1.47 8.06
C PRO A 325 4.49 0.29 9.05
N ARG A 326 4.07 0.52 10.30
CA ARG A 326 3.84 -0.56 11.28
C ARG A 326 2.46 -1.21 11.11
N ALA A 327 1.52 -0.54 10.47
CA ALA A 327 0.28 -1.16 10.03
C ALA A 327 0.56 -1.87 8.72
N VAL A 328 0.90 -3.16 8.81
CA VAL A 328 1.36 -3.95 7.67
C VAL A 328 0.25 -4.83 7.13
N VAL A 329 0.19 -4.91 5.81
CA VAL A 329 -0.57 -5.93 5.10
C VAL A 329 0.29 -6.60 4.03
N HIS A 330 -0.08 -7.82 3.66
CA HIS A 330 0.51 -8.59 2.58
C HIS A 330 -0.50 -8.72 1.46
N HIS A 331 -0.11 -8.31 0.26
CA HIS A 331 -0.99 -8.26 -0.91
C HIS A 331 -0.51 -9.25 -1.97
N GLU A 332 -1.44 -10.04 -2.53
CA GLU A 332 -1.15 -10.93 -3.64
C GLU A 332 -1.27 -10.21 -4.99
N HIS A 333 -0.15 -10.16 -5.73
CA HIS A 333 -0.13 -9.57 -7.06
C HIS A 333 -0.71 -10.52 -8.12
N ARG A 334 -1.19 -9.96 -9.24
CA ARG A 334 -1.68 -10.76 -10.37
C ARG A 334 -0.61 -11.73 -10.87
N ARG A 335 -0.96 -13.02 -10.93
CA ARG A 335 -0.04 -14.09 -11.36
C ARG A 335 0.29 -14.03 -12.85
N GLU A 336 -0.73 -13.78 -13.68
CA GLU A 336 -0.60 -13.78 -15.14
C GLU A 336 -0.28 -12.38 -15.68
N ILE A 337 0.61 -12.32 -16.68
CA ILE A 337 1.06 -11.07 -17.29
C ILE A 337 -0.09 -10.33 -18.01
N GLU A 338 -1.03 -11.04 -18.62
CA GLU A 338 -2.26 -10.44 -19.18
C GLU A 338 -3.15 -9.83 -18.10
N GLY A 339 -3.23 -10.48 -16.93
CA GLY A 339 -3.92 -9.94 -15.75
C GLY A 339 -3.26 -8.65 -15.25
N LEU A 340 -1.93 -8.64 -15.16
CA LEU A 340 -1.16 -7.45 -14.82
C LEU A 340 -1.36 -6.32 -15.85
N LYS A 341 -1.25 -6.61 -17.15
CA LYS A 341 -1.48 -5.61 -18.21
C LYS A 341 -2.86 -4.99 -18.11
N LYS A 342 -3.90 -5.80 -17.85
CA LYS A 342 -5.27 -5.31 -17.65
C LYS A 342 -5.34 -4.37 -16.43
N GLN A 343 -4.73 -4.75 -15.31
CA GLN A 343 -4.68 -3.91 -14.11
C GLN A 343 -3.99 -2.57 -14.39
N ILE A 344 -2.77 -2.59 -14.95
CA ILE A 344 -2.00 -1.38 -15.26
C ILE A 344 -2.72 -0.47 -16.26
N PHE A 345 -3.40 -1.04 -17.26
CA PHE A 345 -4.23 -0.27 -18.18
C PHE A 345 -5.30 0.55 -17.42
N TYR A 346 -6.04 -0.07 -16.50
CA TYR A 346 -7.06 0.63 -15.72
C TYR A 346 -6.48 1.59 -14.69
N TYR A 347 -5.30 1.28 -14.11
CA TYR A 347 -4.59 2.21 -13.24
C TYR A 347 -4.26 3.51 -13.97
N LEU A 348 -3.69 3.42 -15.18
CA LEU A 348 -3.34 4.63 -15.93
C LEU A 348 -4.53 5.34 -16.55
N ARG A 349 -5.60 4.62 -16.89
CA ARG A 349 -6.88 5.21 -17.30
C ARG A 349 -7.51 6.02 -16.16
N GLY A 350 -7.56 5.43 -14.96
CA GLY A 350 -8.06 6.06 -13.74
C GLY A 350 -7.23 7.29 -13.36
N PHE A 351 -5.91 7.11 -13.24
CA PHE A 351 -4.94 8.18 -12.98
C PHE A 351 -5.13 9.37 -13.93
N THR A 352 -5.18 9.12 -15.24
CA THR A 352 -5.30 10.20 -16.23
C THR A 352 -6.63 10.93 -16.10
N THR A 353 -7.71 10.21 -15.83
CA THR A 353 -9.04 10.79 -15.61
C THR A 353 -9.04 11.66 -14.36
N ALA A 354 -8.56 11.13 -13.23
CA ALA A 354 -8.46 11.84 -11.96
C ALA A 354 -7.58 13.10 -12.05
N ALA A 355 -6.40 12.99 -12.67
CA ALA A 355 -5.49 14.11 -12.88
C ALA A 355 -6.16 15.25 -13.67
N LEU A 356 -6.98 14.94 -14.68
CA LEU A 356 -7.72 15.94 -15.45
C LEU A 356 -8.94 16.51 -14.70
N LEU A 357 -9.62 15.72 -13.88
CA LEU A 357 -10.67 16.20 -12.97
C LEU A 357 -10.09 17.20 -11.96
N GLN A 358 -9.02 16.81 -11.28
CA GLN A 358 -8.34 17.64 -10.29
C GLN A 358 -7.76 18.92 -10.90
N GLN A 359 -7.14 18.81 -12.08
CA GLN A 359 -6.71 19.99 -12.85
C GLN A 359 -7.85 20.96 -13.17
N ARG A 360 -9.04 20.42 -13.45
CA ARG A 360 -10.21 21.24 -13.76
C ARG A 360 -10.69 21.98 -12.52
N LEU A 361 -10.73 21.29 -11.37
CA LEU A 361 -11.11 21.87 -10.08
C LEU A 361 -10.09 22.91 -9.61
N ARG A 362 -8.79 22.66 -9.84
CA ARG A 362 -7.70 23.55 -9.45
C ARG A 362 -6.74 23.79 -10.61
N GLN A 363 -6.85 24.96 -11.24
CA GLN A 363 -6.04 25.31 -12.41
C GLN A 363 -4.54 25.42 -12.10
N GLU A 364 -4.18 25.72 -10.86
CA GLU A 364 -2.79 25.78 -10.39
C GLU A 364 -2.14 24.39 -10.25
N ALA A 365 -2.93 23.32 -10.19
CA ALA A 365 -2.40 21.97 -10.14
C ALA A 365 -1.65 21.67 -11.45
N GLY A 366 -0.44 21.13 -11.36
CA GLY A 366 0.43 20.86 -12.51
C GLY A 366 0.10 19.60 -13.31
N TYR A 367 -1.11 19.03 -13.20
CA TYR A 367 -1.44 17.73 -13.80
C TYR A 367 -1.43 17.71 -15.33
N LYS A 368 -1.93 18.76 -16.00
CA LYS A 368 -1.80 18.90 -17.46
C LYS A 368 -0.33 18.92 -17.88
N ARG A 369 0.50 19.68 -17.16
CA ARG A 369 1.95 19.70 -17.41
C ARG A 369 2.54 18.30 -17.26
N HIS A 370 2.17 17.59 -16.19
CA HIS A 370 2.61 16.22 -15.98
C HIS A 370 2.21 15.30 -17.15
N LEU A 371 0.93 15.28 -17.52
CA LEU A 371 0.40 14.43 -18.58
C LEU A 371 0.96 14.73 -19.96
N PHE A 372 1.12 16.01 -20.32
CA PHE A 372 1.46 16.42 -21.69
C PHE A 372 2.92 16.81 -21.90
N GLN A 373 3.70 17.02 -20.83
CA GLN A 373 5.11 17.43 -20.93
C GLN A 373 6.07 16.50 -20.19
N VAL A 374 5.64 15.78 -19.15
CA VAL A 374 6.51 14.89 -18.36
C VAL A 374 6.39 13.44 -18.81
N LEU A 375 5.17 12.92 -18.95
CA LEU A 375 4.95 11.52 -19.34
C LEU A 375 5.43 11.19 -20.77
N PRO A 376 5.22 12.04 -21.80
CA PRO A 376 5.65 11.69 -23.15
C PRO A 376 7.16 11.42 -23.28
N PRO A 377 8.08 12.30 -22.82
CA PRO A 377 9.51 12.01 -22.90
C PRO A 377 9.93 10.80 -22.02
N TYR A 378 9.24 10.59 -20.89
CA TYR A 378 9.45 9.40 -20.07
C TYR A 378 9.12 8.10 -20.84
N TYR A 379 7.95 8.03 -21.47
CA TYR A 379 7.55 6.87 -22.26
C TYR A 379 8.42 6.67 -23.51
N MET A 380 8.83 7.74 -24.18
CA MET A 380 9.79 7.64 -25.31
C MET A 380 11.11 7.01 -24.87
N LYS A 381 11.63 7.38 -23.70
CA LYS A 381 12.84 6.76 -23.14
C LYS A 381 12.64 5.27 -22.83
N LEU A 382 11.48 4.88 -22.30
CA LEU A 382 11.17 3.46 -22.04
C LEU A 382 11.01 2.66 -23.33
N ILE A 383 10.35 3.23 -24.35
CA ILE A 383 10.19 2.62 -25.66
C ILE A 383 11.55 2.30 -26.27
N TRP A 384 12.48 3.26 -26.20
CA TRP A 384 13.83 3.09 -26.74
C TRP A 384 14.63 2.03 -25.96
N LYS A 385 14.54 2.02 -24.63
CA LYS A 385 15.23 1.02 -23.78
C LYS A 385 14.69 -0.41 -23.92
N GLY A 386 13.39 -0.55 -24.20
CA GLY A 386 12.76 -1.86 -24.37
C GLY A 386 12.98 -2.47 -25.76
N PHE A 387 13.36 -1.67 -26.75
CA PHE A 387 13.50 -2.12 -28.14
C PHE A 387 14.70 -3.08 -28.32
N PRO A 388 14.60 -4.11 -29.18
CA PRO A 388 13.44 -4.50 -29.99
C PRO A 388 12.48 -5.51 -29.33
N PHE A 389 12.84 -6.11 -28.20
CA PHE A 389 12.17 -7.33 -27.71
C PHE A 389 11.27 -7.16 -26.47
N TYR A 390 11.28 -5.98 -25.83
CA TYR A 390 10.40 -5.56 -24.71
C TYR A 390 10.20 -6.61 -23.61
N HIS A 391 11.26 -6.87 -22.83
CA HIS A 391 11.27 -7.84 -21.72
C HIS A 391 11.00 -7.21 -20.34
N PHE A 392 10.64 -8.04 -19.34
CA PHE A 392 10.48 -7.64 -17.94
C PHE A 392 9.56 -6.41 -17.76
N GLN A 393 10.03 -5.31 -17.15
CA GLN A 393 9.23 -4.09 -16.94
C GLN A 393 8.59 -3.54 -18.22
N TYR A 394 9.21 -3.78 -19.38
CA TYR A 394 8.72 -3.29 -20.66
C TYR A 394 7.53 -4.08 -21.22
N ARG A 395 7.16 -5.21 -20.59
CA ARG A 395 5.99 -6.02 -20.99
C ARG A 395 4.66 -5.31 -20.70
N THR A 396 4.63 -4.37 -19.76
CA THR A 396 3.43 -3.56 -19.43
C THR A 396 3.36 -2.24 -20.20
N LEU A 397 4.46 -1.82 -20.84
CA LEU A 397 4.62 -0.51 -21.46
C LEU A 397 3.47 -0.11 -22.40
N TRP A 398 3.02 -1.04 -23.25
CA TRP A 398 1.92 -0.75 -24.18
C TRP A 398 0.56 -0.68 -23.48
N ALA A 399 0.36 -1.42 -22.39
CA ALA A 399 -0.85 -1.32 -21.58
C ALA A 399 -0.92 0.02 -20.85
N GLU A 400 0.23 0.50 -20.35
CA GLU A 400 0.38 1.82 -19.75
C GLU A 400 -0.01 2.94 -20.71
N ILE A 401 0.63 3.01 -21.88
CA ILE A 401 0.36 4.06 -22.88
C ILE A 401 -1.12 4.02 -23.32
N LYS A 402 -1.66 2.83 -23.57
CA LYS A 402 -3.08 2.66 -23.90
C LYS A 402 -4.00 3.13 -22.76
N GLY A 403 -3.61 2.87 -21.51
CA GLY A 403 -4.34 3.34 -20.33
C GLY A 403 -4.41 4.86 -20.27
N VAL A 404 -3.28 5.55 -20.45
CA VAL A 404 -3.22 7.02 -20.50
C VAL A 404 -4.13 7.59 -21.58
N LEU A 405 -4.02 7.08 -22.82
CA LEU A 405 -4.86 7.52 -23.94
C LEU A 405 -6.35 7.22 -23.71
N SER A 406 -6.66 6.06 -23.13
CA SER A 406 -8.03 5.70 -22.78
C SER A 406 -8.59 6.62 -21.70
N GLY A 407 -7.78 7.07 -20.74
CA GLY A 407 -8.20 8.00 -19.69
C GLY A 407 -8.52 9.39 -20.25
N LEU A 408 -7.69 9.88 -21.18
CA LEU A 408 -7.98 11.12 -21.93
C LEU A 408 -9.34 11.03 -22.65
N ALA A 409 -9.56 9.95 -23.41
CA ALA A 409 -10.81 9.73 -24.14
C ALA A 409 -12.01 9.62 -23.19
N PHE A 410 -11.85 8.91 -22.07
CA PHE A 410 -12.90 8.75 -21.07
C PHE A 410 -13.26 10.09 -20.42
N TYR A 411 -12.26 10.88 -19.99
CA TYR A 411 -12.47 12.21 -19.44
C TYR A 411 -13.21 13.13 -20.43
N ILE A 412 -12.81 13.15 -21.71
CA ILE A 412 -13.47 14.01 -22.73
C ILE A 412 -14.94 13.63 -22.93
N ARG A 413 -15.28 12.33 -22.88
CA ARG A 413 -16.65 11.83 -23.04
C ARG A 413 -17.53 12.09 -21.82
N ASN A 414 -16.95 12.06 -20.62
CA ASN A 414 -17.70 12.13 -19.36
C ASN A 414 -17.58 13.48 -18.64
N ARG A 415 -16.80 14.43 -19.15
CA ARG A 415 -16.78 15.79 -18.60
C ARG A 415 -18.17 16.41 -18.77
N ARG A 416 -18.86 16.68 -17.66
CA ARG A 416 -20.06 17.52 -17.70
C ARG A 416 -19.64 18.91 -18.22
N PRO A 417 -20.41 19.56 -19.11
CA PRO A 417 -20.15 20.96 -19.45
C PRO A 417 -20.08 21.77 -18.15
N ALA A 418 -19.17 22.73 -18.07
CA ALA A 418 -19.13 23.61 -16.91
C ALA A 418 -20.50 24.28 -16.78
N SER A 419 -21.15 24.16 -15.62
CA SER A 419 -22.25 25.03 -15.27
C SER A 419 -21.74 26.46 -15.42
N LYS A 420 -22.33 27.19 -16.37
CA LYS A 420 -22.01 28.60 -16.62
C LYS A 420 -22.38 29.45 -15.41
#